data_AF-A0A0G4MXT4-F1
#
_entry.id   AF-A0A0G4MXT4-F1
#
_cell.length_a   1.000
_cell.length_b   1.000
_cell.length_c   1.000
_cell.angle_alpha   90.00
_cell.angle_beta   90.00
_cell.angle_gamma   90.00
#
_symmetry.space_group_name_H-M   'P 1'
#
loop_
_entity.id
_entity.type
_entity.pdbx_description
1 polymer ?
#
loop_
_entity_poly.entity_id
_entity_poly.type
_entity_poly.pdbx_seq_one_letter_code
_entity_poly.pdbx_strand_id
1 'polypeptide(L)'
;MGAQLLRTPDKLCAILEALVATVVPEFEIGVSVKIRLLATAPETEALVRRLVATGITGLTVHCRTTPMRPREPAIRGQLRMVAD
;
A
#
# COMPACT_ATOMS: atom_id res chain seq x y z
N MET A 1 -9.29 5.63 10.00
CA MET A 1 -7.91 6.14 9.92
C MET A 1 -7.14 5.60 8.71
N GLY A 2 -7.03 4.29 8.46
CA GLY A 2 -6.19 3.74 7.38
C GLY A 2 -6.40 4.30 5.96
N ALA A 3 -7.63 4.27 5.42
CA ALA A 3 -7.89 4.72 4.04
C ALA A 3 -7.66 6.23 3.81
N GLN A 4 -7.58 7.05 4.87
CA GLN A 4 -7.36 8.49 4.75
C GLN A 4 -5.93 8.79 4.31
N LEU A 5 -4.95 7.97 4.71
CA LEU A 5 -3.56 8.11 4.30
C LEU A 5 -3.35 7.90 2.79
N LEU A 6 -4.28 7.22 2.11
CA LEU A 6 -4.25 7.09 0.65
C LEU A 6 -4.45 8.44 -0.07
N ARG A 7 -5.02 9.45 0.61
CA ARG A 7 -5.17 10.80 0.07
C ARG A 7 -3.96 11.69 0.34
N THR A 8 -3.02 11.24 1.16
CA THR A 8 -1.80 11.96 1.53
C THR A 8 -0.58 11.06 1.37
N PRO A 9 -0.27 10.62 0.14
CA PRO A 9 0.75 9.60 -0.11
C PRO A 9 2.15 10.00 0.36
N ASP A 10 2.49 11.30 0.37
CA ASP A 10 3.77 11.79 0.88
C ASP A 10 3.91 11.54 2.39
N LYS A 11 2.85 11.84 3.15
CA LYS A 11 2.80 11.55 4.59
C LYS A 11 2.87 10.05 4.84
N LEU A 12 2.20 9.24 4.02
CA LEU A 12 2.27 7.78 4.13
C LEU A 12 3.71 7.28 3.89
N CYS A 13 4.39 7.75 2.85
CA CYS A 13 5.77 7.37 2.56
C CYS A 13 6.72 7.77 3.70
N ALA A 14 6.62 9.01 4.20
CA ALA A 14 7.45 9.48 5.31
C ALA A 14 7.26 8.66 6.60
N ILE A 15 6.03 8.22 6.89
CA ILE A 15 5.77 7.30 8.03
C ILE A 15 6.47 5.96 7.81
N LEU A 16 6.36 5.38 6.60
CA LEU A 16 6.96 4.08 6.30
C LEU A 16 8.48 4.14 6.30
N GLU A 17 9.08 5.19 5.73
CA GLU A 17 10.53 5.42 5.76
C GLU A 17 11.04 5.54 7.19
N ALA A 18 10.35 6.31 8.05
CA ALA A 18 10.72 6.45 9.45
C ALA A 18 10.60 5.11 10.21
N LEU A 19 9.54 4.33 9.96
CA LEU A 19 9.37 3.01 10.56
C LEU A 19 10.46 2.04 10.09
N VAL A 20 10.78 2.01 8.79
CA VAL A 20 11.82 1.15 8.24
C VAL A 20 13.19 1.52 8.83
N ALA A 21 13.53 2.80 8.88
CA ALA A 21 14.83 3.28 9.38
C ALA A 21 15.05 3.04 10.89
N THR A 22 13.97 2.90 11.66
CA THR A 22 14.06 2.75 13.13
C THR A 22 13.75 1.34 13.62
N VAL A 23 12.74 0.67 13.05
CA VAL A 23 12.26 -0.63 13.54
C VAL A 23 13.08 -1.79 12.97
N VAL A 24 13.41 -1.75 11.68
CA VAL A 24 14.09 -2.87 11.01
C VAL A 24 15.49 -3.12 11.59
N PRO A 25 16.38 -2.12 11.77
CA PRO A 25 17.72 -2.38 12.30
C PRO A 25 17.74 -2.68 13.81
N GLU A 26 16.80 -2.13 14.59
CA GLU A 26 16.77 -2.30 16.05
C GLU A 26 16.17 -3.65 16.47
N PHE A 27 15.07 -4.06 15.82
CA PHE A 27 14.29 -5.23 16.23
C PHE A 27 14.35 -6.38 15.25
N GLU A 28 14.99 -6.21 14.09
CA GLU A 28 15.03 -7.21 13.02
C GLU A 28 13.63 -7.64 12.53
N ILE A 29 12.64 -6.74 12.66
CA ILE A 29 11.24 -6.98 12.27
C ILE A 29 10.91 -6.17 11.01
N GLY A 30 10.46 -6.87 9.97
CA GLY A 30 10.05 -6.26 8.72
C GLY A 30 8.78 -5.41 8.84
N VAL A 31 8.78 -4.25 8.19
CA VAL A 31 7.61 -3.37 8.11
C VAL A 31 6.78 -3.76 6.89
N SER A 32 5.47 -3.99 7.08
CA SER A 32 4.54 -4.27 5.98
C SER A 32 3.42 -3.24 5.92
N VAL A 33 2.85 -3.05 4.72
CA VAL A 33 1.73 -2.15 4.48
C VAL A 33 0.58 -2.88 3.81
N LYS A 34 -0.65 -2.49 4.17
CA LYS A 34 -1.88 -2.98 3.53
C LYS A 34 -2.71 -1.82 3.00
N ILE A 35 -3.01 -1.84 1.71
CA ILE A 35 -3.83 -0.81 1.03
C ILE A 35 -5.11 -1.39 0.41
N ARG A 36 -5.96 -0.49 -0.08
CA ARG A 36 -7.08 -0.78 -1.00
C ARG A 36 -6.74 -0.18 -2.37
N LEU A 37 -7.46 -0.62 -3.41
CA LEU A 37 -7.34 -0.02 -4.74
C LEU A 37 -7.79 1.45 -4.73
N LEU A 38 -7.14 2.28 -5.53
CA LEU A 38 -7.58 3.65 -5.81
C LEU A 38 -8.65 3.67 -6.91
N ALA A 39 -9.05 4.86 -7.37
CA ALA A 39 -10.10 4.99 -8.36
C ALA A 39 -9.71 4.35 -9.70
N THR A 40 -8.42 4.42 -10.05
CA THR A 40 -7.89 3.86 -11.30
C THR A 40 -6.69 2.93 -11.07
N ALA A 41 -6.42 2.08 -12.07
CA ALA A 41 -5.26 1.19 -12.05
C ALA A 41 -3.93 1.96 -12.05
N PRO A 42 -3.70 2.98 -12.92
CA PRO A 42 -2.46 3.74 -12.92
C PRO A 42 -2.19 4.48 -11.60
N GLU A 43 -3.21 5.05 -10.96
CA GLU A 43 -3.05 5.68 -9.65
C GLU A 43 -2.61 4.66 -8.59
N THR A 44 -3.22 3.47 -8.61
CA THR A 44 -2.87 2.42 -7.66
C THR A 44 -1.44 1.94 -7.91
N GLU A 45 -1.01 1.81 -9.17
CA GLU A 45 0.35 1.42 -9.54
C GLU A 45 1.38 2.46 -9.08
N ALA A 46 1.12 3.74 -9.37
CA ALA A 46 1.98 4.84 -8.94
C ALA A 46 2.14 4.85 -7.41
N LEU A 47 1.06 4.63 -6.67
CA LEU A 47 1.14 4.49 -5.21
C LEU A 47 1.95 3.26 -4.80
N VAL A 48 1.70 2.09 -5.38
CA VAL A 48 2.44 0.86 -5.06
C VAL A 48 3.94 1.04 -5.26
N ARG A 49 4.37 1.60 -6.41
CA ARG A 49 5.79 1.85 -6.69
C ARG A 49 6.43 2.75 -5.63
N ARG A 50 5.72 3.79 -5.20
CA ARG A 50 6.17 4.67 -4.11
C ARG A 50 6.29 3.93 -2.78
N LEU A 51 5.30 3.09 -2.42
CA LEU A 51 5.32 2.35 -1.15
C LEU A 51 6.45 1.32 -1.11
N VAL A 52 6.71 0.62 -2.22
CA VAL A 52 7.82 -0.34 -2.30
C VAL A 52 9.17 0.37 -2.13
N ALA A 53 9.32 1.57 -2.70
CA ALA A 53 10.55 2.35 -2.60
C ALA A 53 10.91 2.79 -1.16
N THR A 54 9.98 2.75 -0.20
CA THR A 54 10.27 3.12 1.19
C THR A 54 11.04 2.05 1.98
N GLY A 55 11.30 0.88 1.38
CA GLY A 55 12.01 -0.22 2.04
C GLY A 55 11.14 -1.15 2.88
N ILE A 56 9.81 -1.13 2.68
CA ILE A 56 8.92 -2.13 3.29
C ILE A 56 9.29 -3.55 2.86
N THR A 57 9.08 -4.51 3.75
CA THR A 57 9.30 -5.94 3.48
C THR A 57 8.12 -6.59 2.77
N GLY A 58 6.90 -6.04 2.93
CA GLY A 58 5.69 -6.64 2.36
C GLY A 58 4.60 -5.63 2.03
N LEU A 59 3.93 -5.84 0.90
CA LEU A 59 2.80 -5.04 0.44
C LEU A 59 1.59 -5.97 0.21
N THR A 60 0.48 -5.68 0.90
CA THR A 60 -0.80 -6.38 0.71
C THR A 60 -1.82 -5.45 0.07
N VAL A 61 -2.40 -5.86 -1.06
CA VAL A 61 -3.45 -5.08 -1.73
C VAL A 61 -4.80 -5.78 -1.56
N HIS A 62 -5.71 -5.14 -0.82
CA HIS A 62 -7.11 -5.53 -0.83
C HIS A 62 -7.71 -5.10 -2.17
N CYS A 63 -8.03 -6.06 -3.02
CA CYS A 63 -8.51 -5.86 -4.39
C CYS A 63 -9.97 -5.33 -4.47
N ARG A 64 -10.27 -4.28 -3.71
CA ARG A 64 -11.50 -3.49 -3.78
C ARG A 64 -11.14 -2.04 -3.48
N THR A 65 -11.89 -1.10 -4.03
CA THR A 65 -11.77 0.31 -3.68
C THR A 65 -12.40 0.60 -2.32
N THR A 66 -12.17 1.79 -1.75
CA THR A 66 -12.77 2.19 -0.46
C THR A 66 -14.31 2.14 -0.41
N PRO A 67 -15.07 2.61 -1.41
CA PRO A 67 -16.54 2.59 -1.34
C PRO A 67 -17.17 1.19 -1.49
N MET A 68 -16.46 0.23 -2.09
CA MET A 68 -16.97 -1.13 -2.30
C MET A 68 -17.29 -1.85 -0.98
N ARG A 69 -18.45 -2.49 -0.95
CA ARG A 69 -18.96 -3.33 0.13
C ARG A 69 -18.36 -4.75 0.07
N PRO A 70 -18.33 -5.50 1.18
CA PRO A 70 -17.78 -6.86 1.21
C PRO A 70 -18.46 -7.85 0.25
N ARG A 71 -19.76 -7.65 -0.04
CA ARG A 71 -20.55 -8.45 -0.99
C ARG A 71 -20.20 -8.22 -2.46
N GLU A 72 -19.52 -7.11 -2.76
CA GLU A 72 -19.07 -6.84 -4.13
C GLU A 72 -17.83 -7.70 -4.44
N PRO A 73 -17.74 -8.27 -5.65
CA PRO A 73 -16.62 -9.12 -6.04
C PRO A 73 -15.30 -8.32 -6.04
N ALA A 74 -14.20 -8.97 -5.69
CA ALA A 74 -12.88 -8.35 -5.72
C ALA A 74 -12.36 -8.19 -7.17
N ILE A 75 -11.73 -7.06 -7.46
CA ILE A 75 -11.13 -6.69 -8.74
C ILE A 75 -9.73 -7.30 -8.84
N ARG A 76 -9.64 -8.62 -8.97
CA ARG A 76 -8.35 -9.35 -8.93
C ARG A 76 -7.44 -9.07 -10.13
N GLY A 77 -8.02 -8.77 -11.29
CA GLY A 77 -7.26 -8.55 -12.53
C GLY A 77 -6.23 -7.41 -12.44
N GLN A 78 -6.53 -6.39 -11.63
CA GLN A 78 -5.65 -5.24 -11.42
C GLN A 78 -4.36 -5.60 -10.66
N LEU A 79 -4.34 -6.70 -9.88
CA LEU A 79 -3.17 -7.04 -9.06
C LEU A 79 -1.93 -7.41 -9.91
N ARG A 80 -2.10 -7.76 -11.18
CA ARG A 80 -0.99 -8.11 -12.09
C ARG A 80 0.07 -7.02 -12.18
N MET A 81 -0.34 -5.74 -12.13
CA MET A 81 0.57 -4.59 -12.17
C MET A 81 1.59 -4.54 -11.01
N VAL A 82 1.39 -5.32 -9.94
CA VAL A 82 2.33 -5.41 -8.81
C VAL A 82 3.44 -6.43 -9.08
N ALA A 83 3.19 -7.39 -9.97
CA ALA A 83 4.16 -8.41 -10.35
C ALA A 83 5.09 -7.98 -11.51
N ASP A 84 4.74 -6.89 -12.20
CA ASP A 84 5.46 -6.31 -13.35
C ASP A 84 6.45 -5.20 -12.92
#